data_AF-A0A925JLJ8-F1
#
_entry.id   AF-A0A925JLJ8-F1
#
_cell.length_a   1.000
_cell.length_b   1.000
_cell.length_c   1.000
_cell.angle_alpha   90.00
_cell.angle_beta   90.00
_cell.angle_gamma   90.00
#
_symmetry.space_group_name_H-M   'P 1'
#
loop_
_entity.id
_entity.type
_entity.pdbx_description
1 polymer ?
#
loop_
_entity_poly.entity_id
_entity_poly.type
_entity_poly.pdbx_seq_one_letter_code
_entity_poly.pdbx_strand_id
1 'polypeptide(L)'
;MTPQQLKKELLKHDRQFLTELIVAAISRKREFKTAILEKLNEKISAQGAVPDANGDEPKTKLNDELLTSYWKELKKIVSKSNQYGGCPPKEENKAYRLFDKVTTLLDKEVFSDDLRTGILEEATVEHQTGNSGFDDALMDLLNSLCVYRSDWEYLIDYLENKRSGFGSYYQELARQIRKDKLRDDEGFLQSARAGLQYGTNYHELGMFYAEKNDLVQAVATMEQGLVKGEGRLDDLFDYLFDYHARQKNDGAVDRLLQTAHNRQTYVAGMADKAFGYYRDTHYEKAKSALLDKFRHVSELSTTTYLDLYRKAEAFLTEGDWRTEEPGWLAFVAQHRPLEHLELLLYKGEKKAVLDRLLSGNVRDEWWDKGRLDKIGRRIQEEFPEEMIAHYWQKATGLIDLAGRENYAKAASYLKEVQHLYTHSLRQPDVFAARIRDLGNLHPKKRALWDELAGLV
;
A
#
# COMPACT_ATOMS: atom_id res chain seq x y z
N MET A 1 18.88 44.35 -15.83
CA MET A 1 18.02 45.12 -14.91
C MET A 1 17.48 44.16 -13.87
N THR A 2 17.63 44.46 -12.58
CA THR A 2 17.11 43.58 -11.50
C THR A 2 15.59 43.70 -11.36
N PRO A 3 14.88 42.74 -10.72
CA PRO A 3 13.44 42.85 -10.51
C PRO A 3 13.02 44.12 -9.76
N GLN A 4 13.84 44.57 -8.81
CA GLN A 4 13.61 45.81 -8.04
C GLN A 4 13.79 47.06 -8.90
N GLN A 5 14.78 47.08 -9.80
CA GLN A 5 14.98 48.16 -10.76
C GLN A 5 13.82 48.21 -11.77
N LEU A 6 13.40 47.05 -12.30
CA LEU A 6 12.25 46.95 -13.21
C LEU A 6 10.97 47.48 -12.56
N LYS A 7 10.69 47.08 -11.31
CA LYS A 7 9.52 47.57 -10.57
C LYS A 7 9.55 49.10 -10.41
N LYS A 8 10.70 49.67 -10.06
CA LYS A 8 10.87 51.12 -9.89
C LYS A 8 10.65 51.88 -11.19
N GLU A 9 11.09 51.33 -12.32
CA GLU A 9 10.85 51.93 -13.64
C GLU A 9 9.37 51.81 -14.05
N LEU A 10 8.73 50.64 -13.86
CA LEU A 10 7.31 50.45 -14.19
C LEU A 10 6.38 51.39 -13.41
N LEU A 11 6.70 51.69 -12.15
CA LEU A 11 5.91 52.61 -11.32
C LEU A 11 5.94 54.08 -11.78
N LYS A 12 6.81 54.45 -12.74
CA LYS A 12 6.88 55.80 -13.30
C LYS A 12 5.89 56.05 -14.44
N HIS A 13 5.28 54.99 -14.97
CA HIS A 13 4.39 55.07 -16.11
C HIS A 13 2.92 55.05 -15.69
N ASP A 14 2.06 55.61 -16.54
CA ASP A 14 0.62 55.66 -16.29
C ASP A 14 -0.08 54.31 -16.54
N ARG A 15 -1.35 54.25 -16.15
CA ARG A 15 -2.18 53.05 -16.28
C ARG A 15 -2.32 52.61 -17.74
N GLN A 16 -2.37 53.55 -18.68
CA GLN A 16 -2.55 53.25 -20.10
C GLN A 16 -1.32 52.54 -20.65
N PHE A 17 -0.14 53.10 -20.44
CA PHE A 17 1.14 52.50 -20.83
C PHE A 17 1.34 51.11 -20.21
N LEU A 18 1.03 50.96 -18.92
CA LEU A 18 1.13 49.66 -18.24
C LEU A 18 0.16 48.63 -18.83
N THR A 19 -1.04 49.05 -19.22
CA THR A 19 -2.03 48.19 -19.88
C THR A 19 -1.54 47.76 -21.26
N GLU A 20 -1.04 48.69 -22.06
CA GLU A 20 -0.47 48.40 -23.38
C GLU A 20 0.75 47.47 -23.29
N LEU A 21 1.61 47.67 -22.30
CA LEU A 21 2.77 46.82 -22.03
C LEU A 21 2.34 45.39 -21.66
N ILE A 22 1.31 45.25 -20.81
CA ILE A 22 0.74 43.96 -20.43
C ILE A 22 0.14 43.27 -21.66
N VAL A 23 -0.66 43.98 -22.46
CA VAL A 23 -1.26 43.44 -23.70
C VAL A 23 -0.17 42.99 -24.67
N ALA A 24 0.89 43.79 -24.84
CA ALA A 24 2.02 43.45 -25.68
C ALA A 24 2.80 42.23 -25.17
N ALA A 25 2.98 42.10 -23.84
CA ALA A 25 3.65 40.95 -23.23
C ALA A 25 2.84 39.65 -23.39
N ILE A 26 1.53 39.73 -23.16
CA ILE A 26 0.56 38.63 -23.34
C ILE A 26 0.55 38.15 -24.79
N SER A 27 0.58 39.09 -25.74
CA SER A 27 0.58 38.79 -27.18
C SER A 27 1.87 38.09 -27.64
N ARG A 28 2.98 38.27 -26.90
CA ARG A 28 4.30 37.74 -27.27
C ARG A 28 4.62 36.37 -26.70
N LYS A 29 4.21 36.07 -25.46
CA LYS A 29 4.40 34.73 -24.88
C LYS A 29 3.20 34.29 -24.04
N ARG A 30 2.78 33.05 -24.27
CA ARG A 30 1.64 32.45 -23.59
C ARG A 30 1.89 32.23 -22.10
N GLU A 31 3.13 31.95 -21.70
CA GLU A 31 3.50 31.80 -20.29
C GLU A 31 3.30 33.12 -19.51
N PHE A 32 3.52 34.27 -20.16
CA PHE A 32 3.21 35.56 -19.55
C PHE A 32 1.71 35.75 -19.38
N LYS A 33 0.89 35.30 -20.35
CA LYS A 33 -0.57 35.30 -20.20
C LYS A 33 -1.00 34.51 -18.97
N THR A 34 -0.58 33.25 -18.86
CA THR A 34 -0.95 32.38 -17.73
C THR A 34 -0.51 32.97 -16.39
N ALA A 35 0.74 33.46 -16.28
CA ALA A 35 1.24 34.06 -15.03
C ALA A 35 0.48 35.33 -14.63
N ILE A 36 0.03 36.13 -15.61
CA ILE A 36 -0.79 37.31 -15.33
C ILE A 36 -2.19 36.89 -14.87
N LEU A 37 -2.81 35.89 -15.52
CA LEU A 37 -4.10 35.35 -15.11
C LEU A 37 -4.04 34.77 -13.68
N GLU A 38 -3.00 33.99 -13.35
CA GLU A 38 -2.76 33.48 -11.99
C GLU A 38 -2.72 34.61 -10.96
N LYS A 39 -1.95 35.67 -11.24
CA LYS A 39 -1.81 36.81 -10.32
C LYS A 39 -3.08 37.64 -10.19
N LEU A 40 -3.87 37.76 -11.26
CA LEU A 40 -5.18 38.40 -11.22
C LEU A 40 -6.16 37.57 -10.38
N ASN A 41 -6.16 36.25 -10.57
CA ASN A 41 -7.04 35.35 -9.83
C ASN A 41 -6.72 35.35 -8.33
N GLU A 42 -5.44 35.24 -7.95
CA GLU A 42 -4.99 35.36 -6.55
C GLU A 42 -5.47 36.67 -5.91
N LYS A 43 -5.35 37.78 -6.64
CA LYS A 43 -5.70 39.11 -6.13
C LYS A 43 -7.21 39.29 -5.96
N ILE A 44 -8.01 38.80 -6.90
CA ILE A 44 -9.48 38.86 -6.83
C ILE A 44 -9.98 37.96 -5.70
N SER A 45 -9.46 36.74 -5.59
CA SER A 45 -9.84 35.81 -4.51
C SER A 45 -9.42 36.32 -3.12
N ALA A 46 -8.37 37.13 -3.00
CA ALA A 46 -7.97 37.75 -1.74
C ALA A 46 -8.78 39.01 -1.36
N GLN A 47 -9.44 39.67 -2.31
CA GLN A 47 -10.12 40.96 -2.09
C GLN A 47 -11.64 40.83 -1.86
N GLY A 48 -12.22 39.64 -2.06
CA GLY A 48 -13.67 39.46 -2.10
C GLY A 48 -14.26 40.04 -3.41
N ALA A 49 -15.20 39.34 -4.03
CA ALA A 49 -15.74 39.72 -5.33
C ALA A 49 -16.34 41.14 -5.31
N VAL A 50 -15.89 42.01 -6.22
CA VAL A 50 -16.54 43.30 -6.52
C VAL A 50 -17.28 43.11 -7.85
N PRO A 51 -18.62 43.18 -7.88
CA PRO A 51 -19.37 43.12 -9.14
C PRO A 51 -18.97 44.28 -10.06
N ASP A 52 -18.88 44.03 -11.36
CA ASP A 52 -18.76 45.12 -12.33
C ASP A 52 -20.12 45.81 -12.57
N ALA A 53 -20.09 46.93 -13.28
CA ALA A 53 -21.27 47.76 -13.56
C ALA A 53 -22.31 47.12 -14.51
N ASN A 54 -22.05 45.92 -15.05
CA ASN A 54 -22.89 45.24 -16.04
C ASN A 54 -23.48 43.90 -15.56
N GLY A 55 -23.15 43.44 -14.35
CA GLY A 55 -23.79 42.26 -13.75
C GLY A 55 -23.33 40.90 -14.28
N ASP A 56 -22.33 40.84 -15.17
CA ASP A 56 -21.61 39.62 -15.52
C ASP A 56 -20.45 39.44 -14.55
N GLU A 57 -20.37 38.36 -13.77
CA GLU A 57 -19.28 38.18 -12.80
C GLU A 57 -17.90 38.10 -13.50
N PRO A 58 -17.02 39.11 -13.37
CA PRO A 58 -15.71 39.16 -14.05
C PRO A 58 -14.79 37.99 -13.68
N LYS A 59 -15.10 37.32 -12.56
CA LYS A 59 -14.36 36.18 -12.01
C LYS A 59 -14.52 34.92 -12.88
N THR A 60 -15.74 34.61 -13.32
CA THR A 60 -16.01 33.43 -14.16
C THR A 60 -15.26 33.51 -15.49
N LYS A 61 -15.29 34.67 -16.17
CA LYS A 61 -14.53 34.88 -17.42
C LYS A 61 -13.02 34.70 -17.22
N LEU A 62 -12.48 35.19 -16.10
CA LEU A 62 -11.07 35.00 -15.75
C LEU A 62 -10.72 33.54 -15.49
N ASN A 63 -11.56 32.85 -14.71
CA ASN A 63 -11.42 31.43 -14.40
C ASN A 63 -11.46 30.59 -15.67
N ASP A 64 -12.40 30.88 -16.58
CA ASP A 64 -12.54 30.24 -17.88
C ASP A 64 -11.27 30.40 -18.73
N GLU A 65 -10.71 31.60 -18.79
CA GLU A 65 -9.46 31.85 -19.51
C GLU A 65 -8.26 31.10 -18.91
N LEU A 66 -8.20 31.02 -17.58
CA LEU A 66 -7.12 30.34 -16.87
C LEU A 66 -7.20 28.81 -17.08
N LEU A 67 -8.40 28.25 -16.89
CA LEU A 67 -8.69 26.83 -17.13
C LEU A 67 -8.39 26.45 -18.58
N THR A 68 -8.84 27.26 -19.53
CA THR A 68 -8.53 27.08 -20.96
C THR A 68 -7.02 27.07 -21.21
N SER A 69 -6.27 27.95 -20.54
CA SER A 69 -4.82 28.01 -20.72
C SER A 69 -4.12 26.75 -20.21
N TYR A 70 -4.48 26.28 -19.02
CA TYR A 70 -3.92 25.04 -18.47
C TYR A 70 -4.32 23.83 -19.31
N TRP A 71 -5.60 23.68 -19.63
CA TRP A 71 -6.09 22.54 -20.40
C TRP A 71 -5.41 22.43 -21.76
N LYS A 72 -5.31 23.52 -22.52
CA LYS A 72 -4.64 23.49 -23.83
C LYS A 72 -3.16 23.09 -23.75
N GLU A 73 -2.48 23.40 -22.65
CA GLU A 73 -1.09 22.99 -22.45
C GLU A 73 -0.99 21.54 -22.01
N LEU A 74 -1.86 21.11 -21.10
CA LEU A 74 -1.98 19.73 -20.63
C LEU A 74 -2.32 18.79 -21.78
N LYS A 75 -3.41 19.08 -22.52
CA LYS A 75 -3.86 18.32 -23.69
C LYS A 75 -2.72 18.13 -24.69
N LYS A 76 -1.94 19.18 -24.98
CA LYS A 76 -0.78 19.06 -25.89
C LYS A 76 0.22 17.99 -25.43
N ILE A 77 0.48 17.90 -24.13
CA ILE A 77 1.38 16.86 -23.58
C ILE A 77 0.70 15.49 -23.69
N VAL A 78 -0.55 15.37 -23.23
CA VAL A 78 -1.31 14.11 -23.24
C VAL A 78 -1.47 13.56 -24.66
N SER A 79 -1.93 14.36 -25.64
CA SER A 79 -2.10 13.93 -27.03
C SER A 79 -0.78 13.48 -27.64
N LYS A 80 0.33 14.16 -27.32
CA LYS A 80 1.66 13.75 -27.76
C LYS A 80 2.07 12.43 -27.10
N SER A 81 1.85 12.27 -25.79
CA SER A 81 2.12 11.00 -25.11
C SER A 81 1.32 9.85 -25.70
N ASN A 82 0.04 10.07 -26.01
CA ASN A 82 -0.84 9.12 -26.68
C ASN A 82 -0.29 8.67 -28.05
N GLN A 83 0.43 9.52 -28.78
CA GLN A 83 1.07 9.13 -30.03
C GLN A 83 2.29 8.23 -29.84
N TYR A 84 3.01 8.35 -28.72
CA TYR A 84 4.30 7.69 -28.49
C TYR A 84 4.27 6.55 -27.46
N GLY A 85 3.17 6.33 -26.74
CA GLY A 85 3.13 5.34 -25.66
C GLY A 85 3.71 5.86 -24.34
N GLY A 86 3.60 7.16 -24.08
CA GLY A 86 4.19 7.83 -22.91
C GLY A 86 5.02 9.06 -23.26
N CYS A 87 5.67 9.66 -22.27
CA CYS A 87 6.53 10.83 -22.47
C CYS A 87 7.77 10.85 -21.57
N PRO A 88 8.77 11.71 -21.87
CA PRO A 88 9.96 11.83 -21.02
C PRO A 88 9.62 12.38 -19.62
N PRO A 89 10.42 12.06 -18.59
CA PRO A 89 10.13 12.45 -17.19
C PRO A 89 9.88 13.95 -16.98
N LYS A 90 10.51 14.82 -17.77
CA LYS A 90 10.30 16.28 -17.68
C LYS A 90 8.91 16.71 -18.16
N GLU A 91 8.40 16.09 -19.22
CA GLU A 91 7.04 16.36 -19.73
C GLU A 91 5.99 15.73 -18.81
N GLU A 92 6.26 14.53 -18.29
CA GLU A 92 5.43 13.84 -17.30
C GLU A 92 5.25 14.66 -16.03
N ASN A 93 6.34 15.08 -15.39
CA ASN A 93 6.29 15.95 -14.20
C ASN A 93 5.53 17.26 -14.45
N LYS A 94 5.61 17.78 -15.68
CA LYS A 94 4.88 19.00 -16.05
C LYS A 94 3.38 18.72 -16.23
N ALA A 95 3.01 17.60 -16.82
CA ALA A 95 1.63 17.17 -16.96
C ALA A 95 0.96 17.00 -15.59
N TYR A 96 1.59 16.29 -14.65
CA TYR A 96 1.04 16.11 -13.30
C TYR A 96 0.84 17.43 -12.56
N ARG A 97 1.76 18.39 -12.70
CA ARG A 97 1.57 19.74 -12.14
C ARG A 97 0.41 20.51 -12.79
N LEU A 98 0.15 20.27 -14.08
CA LEU A 98 -0.97 20.88 -14.78
C LEU A 98 -2.30 20.22 -14.41
N PHE A 99 -2.33 18.90 -14.24
CA PHE A 99 -3.48 18.17 -13.69
C PHE A 99 -3.88 18.76 -12.32
N ASP A 100 -2.93 18.83 -11.38
CA ASP A 100 -3.14 19.42 -10.04
C ASP A 100 -3.68 20.85 -10.10
N LYS A 101 -3.14 21.68 -10.98
CA LYS A 101 -3.62 23.05 -11.20
C LYS A 101 -5.06 23.10 -11.74
N VAL A 102 -5.39 22.21 -12.68
CA VAL A 102 -6.73 22.15 -13.28
C VAL A 102 -7.74 21.67 -12.25
N THR A 103 -7.50 20.54 -11.58
CA THR A 103 -8.42 19.98 -10.59
C THR A 103 -8.60 20.92 -9.40
N THR A 104 -7.52 21.51 -8.88
CA THR A 104 -7.60 22.52 -7.82
C THR A 104 -8.44 23.74 -8.22
N LEU A 105 -8.37 24.16 -9.48
CA LEU A 105 -9.16 25.29 -9.98
C LEU A 105 -10.64 24.88 -10.10
N LEU A 106 -10.93 23.70 -10.65
CA LEU A 106 -12.27 23.14 -10.77
C LEU A 106 -12.98 23.02 -9.41
N ASP A 107 -12.26 22.64 -8.35
CA ASP A 107 -12.83 22.46 -7.02
C ASP A 107 -13.20 23.78 -6.31
N LYS A 108 -12.60 24.90 -6.70
CA LYS A 108 -12.65 26.16 -5.93
C LYS A 108 -13.45 27.26 -6.60
N GLU A 109 -13.69 27.14 -7.89
CA GLU A 109 -14.11 28.25 -8.73
C GLU A 109 -15.33 27.87 -9.59
N VAL A 110 -16.04 28.89 -10.07
CA VAL A 110 -17.18 28.72 -10.98
C VAL A 110 -16.71 29.00 -12.41
N PHE A 111 -17.23 28.21 -13.35
CA PHE A 111 -16.89 28.23 -14.78
C PHE A 111 -18.15 28.23 -15.62
N SER A 112 -18.03 28.61 -16.89
CA SER A 112 -19.12 28.40 -17.85
C SER A 112 -19.33 26.91 -18.16
N ASP A 113 -20.60 26.53 -18.29
CA ASP A 113 -21.00 25.15 -18.58
C ASP A 113 -20.47 24.68 -19.94
N ASP A 114 -20.48 25.55 -20.95
CA ASP A 114 -19.97 25.26 -22.30
C ASP A 114 -18.47 24.92 -22.28
N LEU A 115 -17.67 25.68 -21.53
CA LEU A 115 -16.24 25.43 -21.43
C LEU A 115 -15.98 24.08 -20.75
N ARG A 116 -16.62 23.85 -19.60
CA ARG A 116 -16.45 22.64 -18.81
C ARG A 116 -16.85 21.40 -19.61
N THR A 117 -17.99 21.46 -20.30
CA THR A 117 -18.48 20.37 -21.16
C THR A 117 -17.51 20.12 -22.32
N GLY A 118 -17.02 21.18 -22.98
CA GLY A 118 -16.03 21.04 -24.05
C GLY A 118 -14.72 20.39 -23.57
N ILE A 119 -14.26 20.71 -22.36
CA ILE A 119 -13.08 20.04 -21.78
C ILE A 119 -13.39 18.59 -21.43
N LEU A 120 -14.57 18.28 -20.89
CA LEU A 120 -14.99 16.92 -20.58
C LEU A 120 -14.96 16.03 -21.83
N GLU A 121 -15.57 16.49 -22.91
CA GLU A 121 -15.58 15.79 -24.20
C GLU A 121 -14.15 15.58 -24.73
N GLU A 122 -13.32 16.62 -24.76
CA GLU A 122 -11.93 16.50 -25.22
C GLU A 122 -11.10 15.55 -24.35
N ALA A 123 -11.28 15.58 -23.04
CA ALA A 123 -10.58 14.69 -22.11
C ALA A 123 -11.02 13.23 -22.29
N THR A 124 -12.32 12.97 -22.56
CA THR A 124 -12.78 11.61 -22.85
C THR A 124 -12.14 11.03 -24.10
N VAL A 125 -11.92 11.84 -25.14
CA VAL A 125 -11.20 11.42 -26.37
C VAL A 125 -9.76 11.04 -26.07
N GLU A 126 -9.05 11.83 -25.27
CA GLU A 126 -7.67 11.54 -24.87
C GLU A 126 -7.56 10.27 -24.01
N HIS A 127 -8.49 10.09 -23.06
CA HIS A 127 -8.55 8.89 -22.22
C HIS A 127 -9.00 7.65 -23.01
N GLN A 128 -9.82 7.81 -24.05
CA GLN A 128 -10.21 6.71 -24.93
C GLN A 128 -9.04 6.17 -25.74
N THR A 129 -8.10 7.05 -26.11
CA THR A 129 -6.90 6.65 -26.84
C THR A 129 -6.00 5.74 -26.00
N GLY A 130 -5.95 5.94 -24.68
CA GLY A 130 -5.44 4.96 -23.70
C GLY A 130 -3.97 4.57 -23.86
N ASN A 131 -3.14 5.44 -24.43
CA ASN A 131 -1.73 5.17 -24.74
C ASN A 131 -0.79 6.24 -24.16
N SER A 132 -1.28 7.08 -23.26
CA SER A 132 -0.51 8.22 -22.73
C SER A 132 0.25 7.90 -21.45
N GLY A 133 -0.19 6.89 -20.69
CA GLY A 133 0.27 6.63 -19.33
C GLY A 133 -0.33 7.57 -18.27
N PHE A 134 -1.35 8.37 -18.63
CA PHE A 134 -2.04 9.30 -17.74
C PHE A 134 -3.50 8.90 -17.47
N ASP A 135 -3.85 7.63 -17.65
CA ASP A 135 -5.24 7.16 -17.60
C ASP A 135 -5.93 7.48 -16.26
N ASP A 136 -5.25 7.24 -15.14
CA ASP A 136 -5.78 7.55 -13.80
C ASP A 136 -5.98 9.06 -13.61
N ALA A 137 -4.99 9.88 -13.99
CA ALA A 137 -5.08 11.34 -13.86
C ALA A 137 -6.15 11.95 -14.78
N LEU A 138 -6.37 11.36 -15.95
CA LEU A 138 -7.48 11.73 -16.83
C LEU A 138 -8.83 11.34 -16.22
N MET A 139 -8.94 10.17 -15.60
CA MET A 139 -10.17 9.77 -14.92
C MET A 139 -10.52 10.68 -13.74
N ASP A 140 -9.53 11.07 -12.94
CA ASP A 140 -9.72 12.05 -11.87
C ASP A 140 -10.22 13.39 -12.42
N LEU A 141 -9.62 13.87 -13.51
CA LEU A 141 -10.05 15.08 -14.20
C LEU A 141 -11.50 14.97 -14.71
N LEU A 142 -11.87 13.85 -15.35
CA LEU A 142 -13.24 13.62 -15.83
C LEU A 142 -14.24 13.70 -14.67
N ASN A 143 -13.92 13.08 -13.54
CA ASN A 143 -14.76 13.13 -12.34
C ASN A 143 -14.88 14.56 -11.77
N SER A 144 -13.80 15.34 -11.75
CA SER A 144 -13.83 16.76 -11.33
C SER A 144 -14.61 17.66 -12.29
N LEU A 145 -14.69 17.29 -13.58
CA LEU A 145 -15.44 18.05 -14.57
C LEU A 145 -16.95 17.79 -14.47
N CYS A 146 -17.41 16.66 -13.93
CA CYS A 146 -18.83 16.35 -13.79
C CYS A 146 -19.47 17.08 -12.59
N VAL A 147 -20.50 17.89 -12.84
CA VAL A 147 -21.16 18.72 -11.81
C VAL A 147 -22.65 18.43 -11.78
N TYR A 148 -23.29 18.44 -12.95
CA TYR A 148 -24.70 18.14 -13.12
C TYR A 148 -24.93 16.68 -13.44
N ARG A 149 -26.17 16.24 -13.23
CA ARG A 149 -26.65 14.89 -13.55
C ARG A 149 -26.31 14.48 -14.99
N SER A 150 -26.48 15.38 -15.96
CA SER A 150 -26.19 15.11 -17.38
C SER A 150 -24.72 14.78 -17.65
N ASP A 151 -23.78 15.37 -16.89
CA ASP A 151 -22.35 15.07 -17.08
C ASP A 151 -22.00 13.68 -16.55
N TRP A 152 -22.60 13.30 -15.43
CA TRP A 152 -22.44 11.96 -14.87
C TRP A 152 -23.08 10.91 -15.77
N GLU A 153 -24.25 11.19 -16.34
CA GLU A 153 -24.91 10.33 -17.33
C GLU A 153 -24.04 10.18 -18.60
N TYR A 154 -23.44 11.26 -19.08
CA TYR A 154 -22.46 11.22 -20.19
C TYR A 154 -21.24 10.36 -19.83
N LEU A 155 -20.66 10.53 -18.64
CA LEU A 155 -19.50 9.76 -18.21
C LEU A 155 -19.84 8.27 -18.04
N ILE A 156 -21.02 7.93 -17.54
CA ILE A 156 -21.51 6.55 -17.46
C ILE A 156 -21.60 5.94 -18.86
N ASP A 157 -22.26 6.61 -19.82
CA ASP A 157 -22.39 6.11 -21.18
C ASP A 157 -21.01 5.88 -21.83
N TYR A 158 -20.08 6.82 -21.63
CA TYR A 158 -18.69 6.67 -22.05
C TYR A 158 -18.01 5.41 -21.48
N LEU A 159 -18.13 5.20 -20.16
CA LEU A 159 -17.51 4.08 -19.46
C LEU A 159 -18.10 2.72 -19.90
N GLU A 160 -19.41 2.65 -20.10
CA GLU A 160 -20.09 1.42 -20.50
C GLU A 160 -19.78 1.02 -21.94
N ASN A 161 -19.58 2.00 -22.82
CA ASN A 161 -19.25 1.78 -24.22
C ASN A 161 -17.74 1.60 -24.48
N LYS A 162 -16.88 1.75 -23.46
CA LYS A 162 -15.43 1.62 -23.62
C LYS A 162 -15.04 0.17 -23.90
N ARG A 163 -14.73 -0.13 -25.16
CA ARG A 163 -14.17 -1.43 -25.58
C ARG A 163 -12.73 -1.57 -25.08
N SER A 164 -12.51 -2.23 -23.95
CA SER A 164 -11.17 -2.54 -23.44
C SER A 164 -11.07 -3.99 -22.95
N GLY A 165 -9.85 -4.53 -22.92
CA GLY A 165 -9.54 -5.81 -22.24
C GLY A 165 -9.69 -5.74 -20.72
N PHE A 166 -9.96 -4.54 -20.18
CA PHE A 166 -10.22 -4.23 -18.77
C PHE A 166 -11.70 -3.90 -18.53
N GLY A 167 -12.61 -4.51 -19.31
CA GLY A 167 -14.04 -4.20 -19.28
C GLY A 167 -14.69 -4.28 -17.89
N SER A 168 -14.14 -5.06 -16.95
CA SER A 168 -14.64 -5.10 -15.58
C SER A 168 -14.43 -3.78 -14.82
N TYR A 169 -13.28 -3.12 -14.95
CA TYR A 169 -12.95 -1.90 -14.19
C TYR A 169 -13.90 -0.74 -14.51
N TYR A 170 -14.12 -0.46 -15.80
CA TYR A 170 -14.97 0.67 -16.21
C TYR A 170 -16.45 0.45 -15.89
N GLN A 171 -16.91 -0.80 -15.92
CA GLN A 171 -18.27 -1.17 -15.50
C GLN A 171 -18.46 -0.99 -13.99
N GLU A 172 -17.46 -1.34 -13.17
CA GLU A 172 -17.47 -1.07 -11.73
C GLU A 172 -17.52 0.43 -11.44
N LEU A 173 -16.73 1.24 -12.14
CA LEU A 173 -16.74 2.69 -11.98
C LEU A 173 -18.09 3.30 -12.38
N ALA A 174 -18.67 2.90 -13.52
CA ALA A 174 -19.99 3.35 -13.94
C ALA A 174 -21.07 3.02 -12.90
N ARG A 175 -21.00 1.82 -12.31
CA ARG A 175 -21.89 1.40 -11.22
C ARG A 175 -21.71 2.25 -9.96
N GLN A 176 -20.48 2.56 -9.56
CA GLN A 176 -20.20 3.45 -8.41
C GLN A 176 -20.73 4.87 -8.65
N ILE A 177 -20.59 5.41 -9.86
CA ILE A 177 -21.16 6.73 -10.20
C ILE A 177 -22.69 6.72 -10.04
N ARG A 178 -23.38 5.66 -10.52
CA ARG A 178 -24.83 5.51 -10.31
C ARG A 178 -25.20 5.54 -8.83
N LYS A 179 -24.49 4.78 -8.00
CA LYS A 179 -24.73 4.68 -6.56
C LYS A 179 -24.48 6.01 -5.85
N ASP A 180 -23.28 6.55 -6.00
CA ASP A 180 -22.77 7.60 -5.11
C ASP A 180 -23.05 9.01 -5.62
N LYS A 181 -23.00 9.22 -6.95
CA LYS A 181 -23.16 10.54 -7.57
C LYS A 181 -24.61 10.80 -7.98
N LEU A 182 -25.24 9.84 -8.65
CA LEU A 182 -26.61 9.98 -9.13
C LEU A 182 -27.67 9.54 -8.12
N ARG A 183 -27.30 8.71 -7.14
CA ARG A 183 -28.24 8.02 -6.24
C ARG A 183 -29.34 7.28 -7.01
N ASP A 184 -28.94 6.70 -8.14
CA ASP A 184 -29.79 5.90 -9.01
C ASP A 184 -29.78 4.45 -8.52
N ASP A 185 -30.62 4.17 -7.53
CA ASP A 185 -30.77 2.84 -6.94
C ASP A 185 -31.16 1.78 -7.99
N GLU A 186 -32.03 2.13 -8.94
CA GLU A 186 -32.52 1.19 -9.96
C GLU A 186 -31.41 0.82 -10.95
N GLY A 187 -30.72 1.81 -11.50
CA GLY A 187 -29.60 1.58 -12.41
C GLY A 187 -28.43 0.88 -11.71
N PHE A 188 -28.14 1.21 -10.45
CA PHE A 188 -27.17 0.47 -9.64
C PHE A 188 -27.56 -1.01 -9.52
N LEU A 189 -28.80 -1.30 -9.09
CA LEU A 189 -29.27 -2.67 -8.88
C LEU A 189 -29.25 -3.48 -10.18
N GLN A 190 -29.65 -2.89 -11.30
CA GLN A 190 -29.62 -3.54 -12.61
C GLN A 190 -28.18 -3.95 -12.99
N SER A 191 -27.24 -3.00 -12.90
CA SER A 191 -25.81 -3.24 -13.21
C SER A 191 -25.17 -4.24 -12.24
N ALA A 192 -25.40 -4.08 -10.93
CA ALA A 192 -24.85 -4.96 -9.89
C ALA A 192 -25.27 -6.41 -10.09
N ARG A 193 -26.56 -6.66 -10.35
CA ARG A 193 -27.11 -8.01 -10.54
C ARG A 193 -26.61 -8.68 -11.81
N ALA A 194 -26.35 -7.92 -12.87
CA ALA A 194 -25.81 -8.45 -14.13
C ALA A 194 -24.34 -8.87 -14.01
N GLY A 195 -23.58 -8.26 -13.09
CA GLY A 195 -22.14 -8.47 -12.93
C GLY A 195 -21.73 -9.34 -11.74
N LEU A 196 -22.59 -10.23 -11.23
CA LEU A 196 -22.29 -11.07 -10.08
C LEU A 196 -21.37 -12.25 -10.45
N GLN A 197 -20.06 -12.07 -10.31
CA GLN A 197 -19.06 -13.13 -10.49
C GLN A 197 -18.16 -13.30 -9.27
N TYR A 198 -17.53 -12.22 -8.81
CA TYR A 198 -16.55 -12.27 -7.73
C TYR A 198 -17.18 -12.02 -6.38
N GLY A 199 -16.55 -12.51 -5.30
CA GLY A 199 -16.99 -12.25 -3.94
C GLY A 199 -17.16 -10.77 -3.61
N THR A 200 -16.31 -9.91 -4.18
CA THR A 200 -16.40 -8.44 -4.08
C THR A 200 -17.68 -7.88 -4.70
N ASN A 201 -18.18 -8.45 -5.80
CA ASN A 201 -19.44 -8.01 -6.42
C ASN A 201 -20.65 -8.37 -5.55
N TYR A 202 -20.65 -9.57 -4.97
CA TYR A 202 -21.67 -9.97 -4.00
C TYR A 202 -21.61 -9.10 -2.74
N HIS A 203 -20.40 -8.77 -2.27
CA HIS A 203 -20.20 -7.91 -1.11
C HIS A 203 -20.77 -6.51 -1.34
N GLU A 204 -20.46 -5.89 -2.48
CA GLU A 204 -20.99 -4.56 -2.83
C GLU A 204 -22.53 -4.54 -2.87
N LEU A 205 -23.14 -5.54 -3.51
CA LEU A 205 -24.60 -5.64 -3.58
C LEU A 205 -25.23 -5.92 -2.20
N GLY A 206 -24.62 -6.80 -1.41
CA GLY A 206 -25.08 -7.08 -0.05
C GLY A 206 -24.99 -5.85 0.86
N MET A 207 -23.89 -5.08 0.77
CA MET A 207 -23.72 -3.82 1.50
C MET A 207 -24.74 -2.77 1.07
N PHE A 208 -25.06 -2.66 -0.22
CA PHE A 208 -26.12 -1.78 -0.70
C PHE A 208 -27.47 -2.10 -0.04
N TYR A 209 -27.87 -3.37 0.04
CA TYR A 209 -29.11 -3.74 0.73
C TYR A 209 -29.04 -3.43 2.24
N ALA A 210 -27.89 -3.67 2.87
CA ALA A 210 -27.68 -3.36 4.28
C ALA A 210 -27.81 -1.84 4.58
N GLU A 211 -27.25 -0.99 3.72
CA GLU A 211 -27.38 0.48 3.78
C GLU A 211 -28.83 0.95 3.67
N LYS A 212 -29.68 0.20 2.96
CA LYS A 212 -31.13 0.43 2.84
C LYS A 212 -31.95 -0.23 3.96
N ASN A 213 -31.28 -0.79 4.98
CA ASN A 213 -31.87 -1.58 6.07
C ASN A 213 -32.62 -2.85 5.64
N ASP A 214 -32.37 -3.35 4.42
CA ASP A 214 -32.87 -4.65 3.98
C ASP A 214 -31.86 -5.75 4.32
N LEU A 215 -31.80 -6.08 5.62
CA LEU A 215 -30.86 -7.08 6.14
C LEU A 215 -31.15 -8.49 5.60
N VAL A 216 -32.38 -8.79 5.22
CA VAL A 216 -32.76 -10.10 4.66
C VAL A 216 -32.10 -10.28 3.30
N GLN A 217 -32.22 -9.29 2.42
CA GLN A 217 -31.56 -9.34 1.11
C GLN A 217 -30.03 -9.22 1.22
N ALA A 218 -29.54 -8.41 2.15
CA ALA A 218 -28.10 -8.30 2.40
C ALA A 218 -27.49 -9.67 2.72
N VAL A 219 -28.00 -10.35 3.75
CA VAL A 219 -27.52 -11.65 4.20
C VAL A 219 -27.67 -12.71 3.11
N ALA A 220 -28.84 -12.78 2.45
CA ALA A 220 -29.05 -13.74 1.36
C ALA A 220 -28.06 -13.53 0.19
N THR A 221 -27.74 -12.27 -0.13
CA THR A 221 -26.76 -11.94 -1.17
C THR A 221 -25.35 -12.36 -0.75
N MET A 222 -24.95 -12.10 0.50
CA MET A 222 -23.64 -12.51 1.01
C MET A 222 -23.50 -14.04 1.05
N GLU A 223 -24.52 -14.76 1.51
CA GLU A 223 -24.55 -16.23 1.53
C GLU A 223 -24.44 -16.80 0.12
N GLN A 224 -25.17 -16.23 -0.84
CA GLN A 224 -25.03 -16.61 -2.24
C GLN A 224 -23.60 -16.36 -2.76
N GLY A 225 -22.97 -15.26 -2.33
CA GLY A 225 -21.58 -14.94 -2.66
C GLY A 225 -20.58 -15.98 -2.12
N LEU A 226 -20.78 -16.52 -0.92
CA LEU A 226 -19.92 -17.60 -0.42
C LEU A 226 -20.05 -18.90 -1.24
N VAL A 227 -21.23 -19.16 -1.79
CA VAL A 227 -21.49 -20.35 -2.62
C VAL A 227 -20.94 -20.18 -4.04
N LYS A 228 -21.22 -19.03 -4.68
CA LYS A 228 -21.00 -18.83 -6.12
C LYS A 228 -19.84 -17.91 -6.45
N GLY A 229 -19.47 -17.01 -5.54
CA GLY A 229 -18.45 -16.00 -5.76
C GLY A 229 -17.07 -16.60 -6.02
N GLU A 230 -16.36 -16.01 -6.96
CA GLU A 230 -14.96 -16.31 -7.28
C GLU A 230 -14.01 -15.33 -6.57
N GLY A 231 -12.74 -15.71 -6.45
CA GLY A 231 -11.70 -14.85 -5.90
C GLY A 231 -11.82 -14.62 -4.39
N ARG A 232 -11.69 -13.34 -3.98
CA ARG A 232 -11.63 -12.90 -2.58
C ARG A 232 -13.02 -13.00 -1.92
N LEU A 233 -13.11 -13.67 -0.77
CA LEU A 233 -14.38 -13.95 -0.04
C LEU A 233 -14.36 -13.54 1.45
N ASP A 234 -13.24 -13.04 1.96
CA ASP A 234 -13.06 -12.59 3.35
C ASP A 234 -14.11 -11.56 3.79
N ASP A 235 -14.42 -10.56 2.97
CA ASP A 235 -15.42 -9.53 3.31
C ASP A 235 -16.83 -10.13 3.50
N LEU A 236 -17.17 -11.18 2.73
CA LEU A 236 -18.43 -11.90 2.87
C LEU A 236 -18.48 -12.69 4.19
N PHE A 237 -17.38 -13.39 4.52
CA PHE A 237 -17.26 -14.10 5.79
C PHE A 237 -17.34 -13.14 6.98
N ASP A 238 -16.66 -12.01 6.90
CA ASP A 238 -16.61 -11.00 7.96
C ASP A 238 -18.00 -10.44 8.24
N TYR A 239 -18.72 -10.03 7.19
CA TYR A 239 -20.08 -9.53 7.33
C TYR A 239 -21.02 -10.56 7.94
N LEU A 240 -21.03 -11.79 7.40
CA LEU A 240 -21.92 -12.85 7.87
C LEU A 240 -21.59 -13.30 9.29
N PHE A 241 -20.30 -13.36 9.64
CA PHE A 241 -19.89 -13.67 10.99
C PHE A 241 -20.40 -12.62 11.98
N ASP A 242 -20.15 -11.34 11.71
CA ASP A 242 -20.58 -10.25 12.59
C ASP A 242 -22.12 -10.24 12.75
N TYR A 243 -22.85 -10.49 11.66
CA TYR A 243 -24.31 -10.60 11.67
C TYR A 243 -24.80 -11.76 12.56
N HIS A 244 -24.23 -12.95 12.43
CA HIS A 244 -24.65 -14.12 13.19
C HIS A 244 -24.16 -14.12 14.64
N ALA A 245 -22.97 -13.59 14.91
CA ALA A 245 -22.42 -13.45 16.25
C ALA A 245 -23.28 -12.53 17.13
N ARG A 246 -23.79 -11.41 16.56
CA ARG A 246 -24.74 -10.51 17.27
C ARG A 246 -26.04 -11.20 17.67
N GLN A 247 -26.47 -12.19 16.89
CA GLN A 247 -27.66 -13.00 17.17
C GLN A 247 -27.37 -14.22 18.04
N LYS A 248 -26.11 -14.42 18.45
CA LYS A 248 -25.65 -15.59 19.20
C LYS A 248 -25.99 -16.91 18.50
N ASN A 249 -25.86 -16.94 17.18
CA ASN A 249 -26.20 -18.11 16.37
C ASN A 249 -24.96 -19.00 16.14
N ASP A 250 -24.66 -19.83 17.12
CA ASP A 250 -23.53 -20.77 17.10
C ASP A 250 -23.53 -21.66 15.85
N GLY A 251 -24.70 -22.19 15.48
CA GLY A 251 -24.82 -23.07 14.32
C GLY A 251 -24.46 -22.36 13.01
N ALA A 252 -24.68 -21.06 12.90
CA ALA A 252 -24.27 -20.29 11.74
C ALA A 252 -22.76 -20.00 11.75
N VAL A 253 -22.18 -19.67 12.90
CA VAL A 253 -20.72 -19.52 13.05
C VAL A 253 -19.99 -20.81 12.67
N ASP A 254 -20.49 -21.96 13.13
CA ASP A 254 -19.94 -23.28 12.79
C ASP A 254 -20.02 -23.56 11.28
N ARG A 255 -21.15 -23.22 10.63
CA ARG A 255 -21.30 -23.34 9.17
C ARG A 255 -20.36 -22.44 8.40
N LEU A 256 -20.10 -21.21 8.86
CA LEU A 256 -19.15 -20.31 8.22
C LEU A 256 -17.74 -20.88 8.28
N LEU A 257 -17.30 -21.38 9.44
CA LEU A 257 -15.99 -22.03 9.57
C LEU A 257 -15.88 -23.26 8.66
N GLN A 258 -16.91 -24.11 8.62
CA GLN A 258 -16.94 -25.25 7.70
C GLN A 258 -16.91 -24.82 6.22
N THR A 259 -17.58 -23.72 5.88
CA THR A 259 -17.60 -23.18 4.52
C THR A 259 -16.21 -22.67 4.13
N ALA A 260 -15.51 -21.98 5.04
CA ALA A 260 -14.13 -21.54 4.83
C ALA A 260 -13.20 -22.74 4.53
N HIS A 261 -13.34 -23.85 5.27
CA HIS A 261 -12.63 -25.11 5.00
C HIS A 261 -12.96 -25.70 3.64
N ASN A 262 -14.25 -25.87 3.34
CA ASN A 262 -14.70 -26.47 2.08
C ASN A 262 -14.24 -25.67 0.85
N ARG A 263 -14.17 -24.34 0.99
CA ARG A 263 -13.70 -23.42 -0.05
C ARG A 263 -12.19 -23.19 -0.02
N GLN A 264 -11.48 -23.73 0.99
CA GLN A 264 -10.06 -23.54 1.24
C GLN A 264 -9.64 -22.07 1.20
N THR A 265 -10.46 -21.21 1.78
CA THR A 265 -10.25 -19.76 1.76
C THR A 265 -10.66 -19.15 3.09
N TYR A 266 -9.91 -18.14 3.53
CA TYR A 266 -10.15 -17.43 4.78
C TYR A 266 -10.29 -18.29 6.05
N VAL A 267 -9.76 -19.52 6.04
CA VAL A 267 -9.85 -20.48 7.17
C VAL A 267 -9.28 -19.89 8.45
N ALA A 268 -8.05 -19.36 8.43
CA ALA A 268 -7.42 -18.79 9.61
C ALA A 268 -8.13 -17.55 10.16
N GLY A 269 -8.68 -16.70 9.29
CA GLY A 269 -9.44 -15.51 9.69
C GLY A 269 -10.75 -15.92 10.36
N MET A 270 -11.48 -16.85 9.75
CA MET A 270 -12.72 -17.39 10.31
C MET A 270 -12.48 -18.16 11.62
N ALA A 271 -11.40 -18.93 11.72
CA ALA A 271 -11.01 -19.63 12.94
C ALA A 271 -10.65 -18.67 14.09
N ASP A 272 -9.97 -17.55 13.81
CA ASP A 272 -9.69 -16.54 14.85
C ASP A 272 -10.97 -15.87 15.37
N LYS A 273 -11.88 -15.55 14.45
CA LYS A 273 -13.19 -15.00 14.78
C LYS A 273 -14.01 -15.99 15.62
N ALA A 274 -14.08 -17.25 15.20
CA ALA A 274 -14.75 -18.31 15.95
C ALA A 274 -14.14 -18.50 17.36
N PHE A 275 -12.81 -18.48 17.48
CA PHE A 275 -12.15 -18.48 18.79
C PHE A 275 -12.62 -17.30 19.65
N GLY A 276 -12.58 -16.08 19.12
CA GLY A 276 -12.98 -14.87 19.83
C GLY A 276 -14.44 -14.92 20.31
N TYR A 277 -15.32 -15.52 19.50
CA TYR A 277 -16.73 -15.69 19.83
C TYR A 277 -16.98 -16.74 20.92
N TYR A 278 -16.27 -17.88 20.86
CA TYR A 278 -16.51 -19.00 21.75
C TYR A 278 -15.71 -18.96 23.06
N ARG A 279 -14.60 -18.21 23.13
CA ARG A 279 -13.63 -18.30 24.24
C ARG A 279 -14.23 -18.21 25.65
N ASP A 280 -15.29 -17.41 25.81
CA ASP A 280 -15.90 -17.12 27.12
C ASP A 280 -17.12 -18.02 27.42
N THR A 281 -17.58 -18.83 26.45
CA THR A 281 -18.87 -19.56 26.54
C THR A 281 -18.79 -21.04 26.19
N HIS A 282 -17.88 -21.44 25.30
CA HIS A 282 -17.80 -22.79 24.75
C HIS A 282 -16.34 -23.22 24.59
N TYR A 283 -15.73 -23.69 25.70
CA TYR A 283 -14.31 -24.04 25.76
C TYR A 283 -13.87 -24.98 24.62
N GLU A 284 -14.56 -26.09 24.38
CA GLU A 284 -14.17 -27.06 23.34
C GLU A 284 -14.20 -26.46 21.93
N LYS A 285 -15.21 -25.62 21.62
CA LYS A 285 -15.29 -24.96 20.32
C LYS A 285 -14.18 -23.92 20.16
N ALA A 286 -13.90 -23.15 21.21
CA ALA A 286 -12.81 -22.19 21.21
C ALA A 286 -11.44 -22.88 21.07
N LYS A 287 -11.20 -23.95 21.83
CA LYS A 287 -10.01 -24.81 21.69
C LYS A 287 -9.87 -25.27 20.24
N SER A 288 -10.91 -25.88 19.67
CA SER A 288 -10.90 -26.35 18.28
C SER A 288 -10.58 -25.23 17.29
N ALA A 289 -11.19 -24.05 17.44
CA ALA A 289 -10.94 -22.91 16.55
C ALA A 289 -9.51 -22.37 16.68
N LEU A 290 -8.92 -22.36 17.89
CA LEU A 290 -7.53 -21.95 18.09
C LEU A 290 -6.55 -22.93 17.44
N LEU A 291 -6.78 -24.24 17.63
CA LEU A 291 -6.03 -25.31 16.96
C LEU A 291 -6.10 -25.19 15.45
N ASP A 292 -7.27 -24.85 14.94
CA ASP A 292 -7.51 -24.71 13.51
C ASP A 292 -6.82 -23.48 12.92
N LYS A 293 -6.88 -22.33 13.60
CA LYS A 293 -6.13 -21.11 13.23
C LYS A 293 -4.64 -21.40 13.12
N PHE A 294 -4.08 -22.12 14.10
CA PHE A 294 -2.65 -22.46 14.13
C PHE A 294 -2.19 -23.25 12.90
N ARG A 295 -3.02 -24.17 12.41
CA ARG A 295 -2.69 -24.99 11.23
C ARG A 295 -2.78 -24.23 9.91
N HIS A 296 -3.50 -23.10 9.89
CA HIS A 296 -3.80 -22.35 8.66
C HIS A 296 -3.16 -20.95 8.63
N VAL A 297 -2.20 -20.67 9.51
CA VAL A 297 -1.49 -19.39 9.53
C VAL A 297 -0.85 -19.13 8.17
N SER A 298 -1.25 -18.03 7.53
CA SER A 298 -0.63 -17.55 6.29
C SER A 298 0.74 -16.94 6.57
N GLU A 299 1.68 -17.10 5.64
CA GLU A 299 3.00 -16.44 5.67
C GLU A 299 2.89 -14.90 5.61
N LEU A 300 1.78 -14.38 5.07
CA LEU A 300 1.49 -12.95 5.02
C LEU A 300 0.77 -12.44 6.29
N SER A 301 0.52 -13.32 7.27
CA SER A 301 -0.13 -12.93 8.52
C SER A 301 0.83 -12.12 9.39
N THR A 302 0.31 -11.09 10.05
CA THR A 302 1.02 -10.38 11.13
C THR A 302 1.08 -11.18 12.43
N THR A 303 0.26 -12.24 12.56
CA THR A 303 0.28 -13.13 13.73
C THR A 303 1.35 -14.19 13.55
N THR A 304 2.30 -14.27 14.49
CA THR A 304 3.35 -15.29 14.46
C THR A 304 2.92 -16.60 15.12
N TYR A 305 3.63 -17.68 14.84
CA TYR A 305 3.47 -18.96 15.56
C TYR A 305 3.74 -18.81 17.06
N LEU A 306 4.66 -17.93 17.46
CA LEU A 306 4.94 -17.64 18.87
C LEU A 306 3.75 -16.94 19.55
N ASP A 307 3.07 -16.03 18.85
CA ASP A 307 1.87 -15.37 19.38
C ASP A 307 0.74 -16.37 19.62
N LEU A 308 0.52 -17.29 18.68
CA LEU A 308 -0.49 -18.34 18.83
C LEU A 308 -0.12 -19.36 19.89
N TYR A 309 1.16 -19.73 19.98
CA TYR A 309 1.64 -20.62 21.03
C TYR A 309 1.38 -20.04 22.41
N ARG A 310 1.74 -18.77 22.65
CA ARG A 310 1.44 -18.07 23.91
C ARG A 310 -0.06 -17.96 24.19
N LYS A 311 -0.85 -17.68 23.14
CA LYS A 311 -2.31 -17.61 23.24
C LYS A 311 -2.91 -18.96 23.65
N ALA A 312 -2.38 -20.06 23.12
CA ALA A 312 -2.80 -21.42 23.47
C ALA A 312 -2.36 -21.81 24.88
N GLU A 313 -1.11 -21.53 25.26
CA GLU A 313 -0.58 -21.76 26.61
C GLU A 313 -1.43 -21.05 27.68
N ALA A 314 -1.87 -19.82 27.40
CA ALA A 314 -2.69 -19.04 28.34
C ALA A 314 -4.17 -19.47 28.38
N PHE A 315 -4.69 -20.07 27.30
CA PHE A 315 -6.12 -20.37 27.16
C PHE A 315 -6.47 -21.82 27.50
N LEU A 316 -5.63 -22.78 27.10
CA LEU A 316 -5.92 -24.20 27.26
C LEU A 316 -5.79 -24.63 28.72
N THR A 317 -6.60 -25.60 29.12
CA THR A 317 -6.40 -26.27 30.42
C THR A 317 -5.04 -26.96 30.44
N GLU A 318 -4.49 -27.18 31.64
CA GLU A 318 -3.20 -27.85 31.77
C GLU A 318 -3.17 -29.25 31.12
N GLY A 319 -4.28 -30.00 31.22
CA GLY A 319 -4.40 -31.32 30.59
C GLY A 319 -4.41 -31.25 29.06
N ASP A 320 -5.15 -30.29 28.50
CA ASP A 320 -5.19 -30.09 27.05
C ASP A 320 -3.86 -29.57 26.52
N TRP A 321 -3.25 -28.61 27.21
CA TRP A 321 -1.94 -28.06 26.83
C TRP A 321 -0.88 -29.16 26.73
N ARG A 322 -0.77 -30.01 27.77
CA ARG A 322 0.15 -31.16 27.78
C ARG A 322 -0.10 -32.15 26.63
N THR A 323 -1.33 -32.21 26.13
CA THR A 323 -1.71 -33.09 25.02
C THR A 323 -1.40 -32.48 23.66
N GLU A 324 -1.72 -31.19 23.46
CA GLU A 324 -1.65 -30.53 22.16
C GLU A 324 -0.25 -29.96 21.85
N GLU A 325 0.45 -29.45 22.86
CA GLU A 325 1.74 -28.75 22.71
C GLU A 325 2.79 -29.57 21.92
N PRO A 326 3.02 -30.87 22.19
CA PRO A 326 4.02 -31.63 21.45
C PRO A 326 3.74 -31.68 19.94
N GLY A 327 2.46 -31.79 19.56
CA GLY A 327 2.03 -31.79 18.17
C GLY A 327 2.25 -30.44 17.49
N TRP A 328 2.02 -29.35 18.22
CA TRP A 328 2.30 -28.00 17.74
C TRP A 328 3.78 -27.76 17.47
N LEU A 329 4.63 -28.11 18.43
CA LEU A 329 6.08 -27.97 18.29
C LEU A 329 6.60 -28.79 17.12
N ALA A 330 6.14 -30.04 16.98
CA ALA A 330 6.51 -30.90 15.84
C ALA A 330 6.07 -30.30 14.50
N PHE A 331 4.85 -29.77 14.41
CA PHE A 331 4.33 -29.14 13.20
C PHE A 331 5.19 -27.94 12.77
N VAL A 332 5.51 -27.04 13.70
CA VAL A 332 6.33 -25.84 13.41
C VAL A 332 7.77 -26.26 13.10
N ALA A 333 8.34 -27.23 13.81
CA ALA A 333 9.67 -27.75 13.51
C ALA A 333 9.80 -28.25 12.06
N GLN A 334 8.74 -28.90 11.55
CA GLN A 334 8.73 -29.49 10.21
C GLN A 334 8.45 -28.46 9.12
N HIS A 335 7.48 -27.57 9.31
CA HIS A 335 6.99 -26.70 8.24
C HIS A 335 7.55 -25.28 8.30
N ARG A 336 8.02 -24.85 9.48
CA ARG A 336 8.45 -23.47 9.78
C ARG A 336 9.68 -23.45 10.70
N PRO A 337 10.85 -23.92 10.22
CA PRO A 337 12.02 -24.13 11.08
C PRO A 337 12.56 -22.85 11.73
N LEU A 338 12.43 -21.69 11.09
CA LEU A 338 12.83 -20.40 11.68
C LEU A 338 11.93 -20.01 12.86
N GLU A 339 10.62 -20.12 12.69
CA GLU A 339 9.61 -19.88 13.74
C GLU A 339 9.81 -20.85 14.90
N HIS A 340 10.20 -22.09 14.61
CA HIS A 340 10.49 -23.07 15.65
C HIS A 340 11.66 -22.65 16.55
N LEU A 341 12.69 -21.98 16.01
CA LEU A 341 13.79 -21.46 16.84
C LEU A 341 13.28 -20.40 17.84
N GLU A 342 12.34 -19.55 17.43
CA GLU A 342 11.71 -18.57 18.31
C GLU A 342 10.90 -19.23 19.44
N LEU A 343 10.20 -20.33 19.14
CA LEU A 343 9.50 -21.13 20.15
C LEU A 343 10.46 -21.77 21.15
N LEU A 344 11.56 -22.37 20.68
CA LEU A 344 12.58 -22.96 21.56
C LEU A 344 13.23 -21.90 22.46
N LEU A 345 13.50 -20.69 21.94
CA LEU A 345 13.98 -19.57 22.74
C LEU A 345 12.98 -19.16 23.82
N TYR A 346 11.70 -19.10 23.48
CA TYR A 346 10.64 -18.81 24.44
C TYR A 346 10.58 -19.85 25.57
N LYS A 347 10.75 -21.13 25.24
CA LYS A 347 10.81 -22.23 26.21
C LYS A 347 12.12 -22.30 27.01
N GLY A 348 13.10 -21.45 26.70
CA GLY A 348 14.43 -21.48 27.33
C GLY A 348 15.33 -22.62 26.84
N GLU A 349 14.96 -23.33 25.77
CA GLU A 349 15.71 -24.47 25.21
C GLU A 349 16.87 -24.01 24.32
N LYS A 350 17.73 -23.12 24.85
CA LYS A 350 18.76 -22.43 24.08
C LYS A 350 19.82 -23.38 23.49
N LYS A 351 20.11 -24.52 24.15
CA LYS A 351 21.01 -25.53 23.58
C LYS A 351 20.43 -26.17 22.31
N ALA A 352 19.13 -26.46 22.28
CA ALA A 352 18.46 -26.97 21.08
C ALA A 352 18.44 -25.93 19.94
N VAL A 353 18.33 -24.63 20.29
CA VAL A 353 18.48 -23.53 19.32
C VAL A 353 19.88 -23.52 18.73
N LEU A 354 20.92 -23.60 19.56
CA LEU A 354 22.31 -23.65 19.13
C LEU A 354 22.54 -24.83 18.17
N ASP A 355 22.17 -26.04 18.58
CA ASP A 355 22.42 -27.25 17.78
C ASP A 355 21.77 -27.16 16.40
N ARG A 356 20.54 -26.62 16.33
CA ARG A 356 19.85 -26.38 15.05
C ARG A 356 20.51 -25.28 14.22
N LEU A 357 20.92 -24.17 14.82
CA LEU A 357 21.60 -23.08 14.14
C LEU A 357 22.93 -23.54 13.52
N LEU A 358 23.68 -24.38 14.24
CA LEU A 358 24.97 -24.91 13.77
C LEU A 358 24.83 -26.04 12.75
N SER A 359 23.69 -26.75 12.73
CA SER A 359 23.45 -27.85 11.76
C SER A 359 23.44 -27.39 10.30
N GLY A 360 23.23 -26.09 10.03
CA GLY A 360 23.11 -25.55 8.67
C GLY A 360 21.80 -25.90 7.95
N ASN A 361 20.90 -26.63 8.61
CA ASN A 361 19.61 -27.06 8.04
C ASN A 361 18.52 -25.98 8.08
N VAL A 362 18.78 -24.85 8.75
CA VAL A 362 17.89 -23.69 8.79
C VAL A 362 18.54 -22.54 8.03
N ARG A 363 17.76 -21.86 7.18
CA ARG A 363 18.23 -20.73 6.36
C ARG A 363 17.27 -19.56 6.55
N ASP A 364 17.81 -18.35 6.43
CA ASP A 364 16.99 -17.14 6.34
C ASP A 364 16.08 -17.21 5.10
N GLU A 365 14.89 -16.64 5.23
CA GLU A 365 14.02 -16.37 4.10
C GLU A 365 14.54 -15.19 3.28
N TRP A 366 14.19 -15.12 1.99
CA TRP A 366 14.73 -14.08 1.11
C TRP A 366 14.28 -12.67 1.51
N TRP A 367 13.11 -12.55 2.16
CA TRP A 367 12.54 -11.29 2.66
C TRP A 367 12.98 -10.92 4.08
N ASP A 368 13.46 -11.85 4.91
CA ASP A 368 13.92 -11.60 6.29
C ASP A 368 15.37 -12.04 6.49
N LYS A 369 16.27 -11.46 5.70
CA LYS A 369 17.71 -11.70 5.81
C LYS A 369 18.23 -11.22 7.17
N GLY A 370 19.01 -12.08 7.82
CA GLY A 370 19.65 -11.79 9.11
C GLY A 370 18.80 -12.16 10.33
N ARG A 371 17.66 -12.82 10.15
CA ARG A 371 16.85 -13.33 11.27
C ARG A 371 17.62 -14.35 12.10
N LEU A 372 18.32 -15.28 11.45
CA LEU A 372 19.19 -16.25 12.13
C LEU A 372 20.30 -15.58 12.94
N ASP A 373 20.88 -14.48 12.45
CA ASP A 373 21.90 -13.75 13.19
C ASP A 373 21.31 -13.05 14.43
N LYS A 374 20.08 -12.52 14.34
CA LYS A 374 19.34 -11.99 15.50
C LYS A 374 19.08 -13.08 16.53
N ILE A 375 18.70 -14.28 16.10
CA ILE A 375 18.49 -15.44 17.00
C ILE A 375 19.80 -15.85 17.66
N GLY A 376 20.90 -15.98 16.90
CA GLY A 376 22.22 -16.31 17.44
C GLY A 376 22.67 -15.34 18.53
N ARG A 377 22.44 -14.03 18.34
CA ARG A 377 22.77 -13.00 19.35
C ARG A 377 22.01 -13.15 20.67
N ARG A 378 20.87 -13.83 20.70
CA ARG A 378 20.11 -14.05 21.95
C ARG A 378 20.63 -15.22 22.77
N ILE A 379 21.48 -16.08 22.19
CA ILE A 379 22.06 -17.25 22.88
C ILE A 379 23.58 -17.14 23.07
N GLN A 380 24.22 -16.19 22.41
CA GLN A 380 25.69 -16.11 22.33
C GLN A 380 26.41 -15.93 23.66
N GLU A 381 25.80 -15.30 24.66
CA GLU A 381 26.43 -15.13 25.97
C GLU A 381 26.50 -16.43 26.76
N GLU A 382 25.58 -17.37 26.49
CA GLU A 382 25.50 -18.67 27.16
C GLU A 382 26.31 -19.75 26.45
N PHE A 383 26.50 -19.59 25.13
CA PHE A 383 27.32 -20.48 24.29
C PHE A 383 28.40 -19.69 23.52
N PRO A 384 29.30 -18.96 24.23
CA PRO A 384 30.23 -18.03 23.60
C PRO A 384 31.25 -18.75 22.72
N GLU A 385 31.72 -19.93 23.10
CA GLU A 385 32.73 -20.67 22.33
C GLU A 385 32.16 -21.15 20.99
N GLU A 386 30.98 -21.77 21.01
CA GLU A 386 30.33 -22.26 19.80
C GLU A 386 29.93 -21.12 18.86
N MET A 387 29.41 -20.01 19.41
CA MET A 387 29.04 -18.84 18.62
C MET A 387 30.25 -18.09 18.06
N ILE A 388 31.37 -18.03 18.78
CA ILE A 388 32.65 -17.52 18.24
C ILE A 388 33.05 -18.34 17.02
N ALA A 389 33.03 -19.68 17.11
CA ALA A 389 33.38 -20.54 15.98
C ALA A 389 32.47 -20.30 14.78
N HIS A 390 31.16 -20.20 15.02
CA HIS A 390 30.15 -19.94 13.98
C HIS A 390 30.37 -18.59 13.27
N TYR A 391 30.51 -17.50 14.02
CA TYR A 391 30.70 -16.16 13.44
C TYR A 391 32.06 -16.02 12.76
N TRP A 392 33.10 -16.67 13.29
CA TRP A 392 34.42 -16.71 12.66
C TRP A 392 34.36 -17.42 11.30
N GLN A 393 33.65 -18.55 11.22
CA GLN A 393 33.45 -19.28 9.95
C GLN A 393 32.68 -18.43 8.92
N LYS A 394 31.63 -17.71 9.34
CA LYS A 394 30.91 -16.78 8.46
C LYS A 394 31.80 -15.64 7.96
N ALA A 395 32.60 -15.04 8.85
CA ALA A 395 33.52 -13.97 8.49
C ALA A 395 34.59 -14.42 7.49
N THR A 396 35.23 -15.56 7.74
CA THR A 396 36.27 -16.12 6.86
C THR A 396 35.71 -16.50 5.48
N GLY A 397 34.53 -17.12 5.41
CA GLY A 397 33.87 -17.40 4.13
C GLY A 397 33.60 -16.14 3.29
N LEU A 398 33.22 -15.03 3.92
CA LEU A 398 33.06 -13.73 3.23
C LEU A 398 34.40 -13.13 2.79
N ILE A 399 35.46 -13.27 3.60
CA ILE A 399 36.80 -12.82 3.25
C ILE A 399 37.33 -13.57 2.01
N ASP A 400 37.05 -14.87 1.90
CA ASP A 400 37.46 -15.70 0.78
C ASP A 400 36.76 -15.31 -0.52
N LEU A 401 35.46 -14.98 -0.47
CA LEU A 401 34.70 -14.49 -1.62
C LEU A 401 35.21 -13.15 -2.17
N ALA A 402 35.98 -12.40 -1.37
CA ALA A 402 36.55 -11.10 -1.69
C ALA A 402 35.51 -10.02 -2.04
N GLY A 403 35.96 -8.77 -2.12
CA GLY A 403 35.10 -7.61 -2.41
C GLY A 403 34.74 -6.82 -1.15
N ARG A 404 34.64 -5.51 -1.31
CA ARG A 404 34.52 -4.58 -0.19
C ARG A 404 33.24 -4.77 0.63
N GLU A 405 32.12 -5.07 -0.04
CA GLU A 405 30.86 -5.39 0.63
C GLU A 405 30.98 -6.64 1.51
N ASN A 406 31.62 -7.69 1.00
CA ASN A 406 31.88 -8.92 1.77
C ASN A 406 32.84 -8.66 2.95
N TYR A 407 33.85 -7.82 2.77
CA TYR A 407 34.76 -7.43 3.86
C TYR A 407 34.05 -6.63 4.95
N ALA A 408 33.20 -5.67 4.59
CA ALA A 408 32.40 -4.92 5.55
C ALA A 408 31.47 -5.84 6.36
N LYS A 409 30.84 -6.82 5.71
CA LYS A 409 30.01 -7.84 6.39
C LYS A 409 30.84 -8.83 7.21
N ALA A 410 32.07 -9.17 6.80
CA ALA A 410 32.98 -9.97 7.61
C ALA A 410 33.40 -9.21 8.89
N ALA A 411 33.69 -7.92 8.76
CA ALA A 411 34.03 -7.06 9.89
C ALA A 411 32.90 -7.00 10.93
N SER A 412 31.63 -6.99 10.51
CA SER A 412 30.50 -7.01 11.46
C SER A 412 30.45 -8.31 12.28
N TYR A 413 30.68 -9.47 11.67
CA TYR A 413 30.78 -10.74 12.42
C TYR A 413 32.01 -10.79 13.34
N LEU A 414 33.16 -10.29 12.90
CA LEU A 414 34.36 -10.24 13.74
C LEU A 414 34.21 -9.30 14.93
N LYS A 415 33.38 -8.25 14.81
CA LYS A 415 32.99 -7.41 15.94
C LYS A 415 32.18 -8.17 16.99
N GLU A 416 31.24 -9.02 16.57
CA GLU A 416 30.51 -9.91 17.49
C GLU A 416 31.47 -10.88 18.17
N VAL A 417 32.43 -11.45 17.44
CA VAL A 417 33.49 -12.31 18.02
C VAL A 417 34.35 -11.56 19.04
N GLN A 418 34.76 -10.33 18.73
CA GLN A 418 35.51 -9.47 19.67
C GLN A 418 34.73 -9.28 20.97
N HIS A 419 33.43 -8.99 20.86
CA HIS A 419 32.55 -8.78 21.99
C HIS A 419 32.53 -10.03 22.89
N LEU A 420 32.34 -11.23 22.32
CA LEU A 420 32.29 -12.49 23.06
C LEU A 420 33.61 -12.83 23.74
N TYR A 421 34.75 -12.66 23.06
CA TYR A 421 36.06 -12.85 23.69
C TYR A 421 36.27 -11.88 24.86
N THR A 422 35.89 -10.61 24.70
CA THR A 422 36.18 -9.57 25.68
C THR A 422 35.25 -9.62 26.89
N HIS A 423 33.96 -9.82 26.66
CA HIS A 423 32.93 -9.67 27.69
C HIS A 423 32.46 -11.00 28.28
N SER A 424 32.32 -12.04 27.45
CA SER A 424 31.85 -13.36 27.90
C SER A 424 33.01 -14.24 28.37
N LEU A 425 34.06 -14.39 27.57
CA LEU A 425 35.22 -15.24 27.91
C LEU A 425 36.31 -14.54 28.72
N ARG A 426 36.30 -13.19 28.78
CA ARG A 426 37.34 -12.37 29.44
C ARG A 426 38.76 -12.62 28.91
N GLN A 427 38.88 -12.85 27.60
CA GLN A 427 40.11 -13.16 26.88
C GLN A 427 40.35 -12.21 25.68
N PRO A 428 40.46 -10.88 25.90
CA PRO A 428 40.70 -9.92 24.81
C PRO A 428 42.02 -10.18 24.07
N ASP A 429 43.05 -10.67 24.78
CA ASP A 429 44.36 -10.96 24.19
C ASP A 429 44.31 -12.09 23.16
N VAL A 430 43.43 -13.09 23.39
CA VAL A 430 43.23 -14.20 22.45
C VAL A 430 42.60 -13.69 21.16
N PHE A 431 41.63 -12.78 21.24
CA PHE A 431 41.07 -12.14 20.06
C PHE A 431 42.13 -11.34 19.28
N ALA A 432 42.94 -10.54 19.98
CA ALA A 432 44.01 -9.74 19.36
C ALA A 432 45.04 -10.63 18.63
N ALA A 433 45.40 -11.77 19.22
CA ALA A 433 46.27 -12.76 18.58
C ALA A 433 45.63 -13.32 17.30
N ARG A 434 44.35 -13.73 17.35
CA ARG A 434 43.64 -14.28 16.18
C ARG A 434 43.48 -13.27 15.04
N ILE A 435 43.22 -11.99 15.33
CA ILE A 435 43.17 -10.93 14.31
C ILE A 435 44.54 -10.69 13.67
N ARG A 436 45.62 -10.75 14.46
CA ARG A 436 46.99 -10.66 13.92
C ARG A 436 47.31 -11.83 12.99
N ASP A 437 46.91 -13.04 13.36
CA ASP A 437 47.10 -14.23 12.53
C ASP A 437 46.30 -14.14 11.22
N LEU A 438 45.06 -13.63 11.27
CA LEU A 438 44.29 -13.29 10.07
C LEU A 438 45.01 -12.24 9.21
N GLY A 439 45.67 -11.28 9.85
CA GLY A 439 46.66 -10.33 9.31
C GLY A 439 47.67 -10.99 8.39
N ASN A 440 48.36 -11.96 8.96
CA ASN A 440 49.44 -12.69 8.32
C ASN A 440 48.95 -13.58 7.17
N LEU A 441 47.71 -14.07 7.23
CA LEU A 441 47.09 -14.85 6.16
C LEU A 441 46.66 -14.01 4.96
N HIS A 442 46.31 -12.73 5.17
CA HIS A 442 45.81 -11.84 4.11
C HIS A 442 46.56 -10.51 3.98
N PRO A 443 47.90 -10.50 3.86
CA PRO A 443 48.71 -9.28 3.93
C PRO A 443 48.47 -8.31 2.77
N LYS A 444 47.93 -8.80 1.65
CA LYS A 444 47.70 -8.01 0.42
C LYS A 444 46.27 -7.46 0.29
N LYS A 445 45.33 -7.86 1.16
CA LYS A 445 43.92 -7.42 1.09
C LYS A 445 43.72 -6.07 1.79
N ARG A 446 44.27 -4.98 1.22
CA ARG A 446 44.20 -3.62 1.84
C ARG A 446 42.78 -3.18 2.19
N ALA A 447 41.82 -3.38 1.28
CA ALA A 447 40.43 -3.05 1.52
C ALA A 447 39.80 -3.84 2.68
N LEU A 448 40.29 -5.05 2.99
CA LEU A 448 39.86 -5.78 4.18
C LEU A 448 40.36 -5.07 5.45
N TRP A 449 41.64 -4.66 5.46
CA TRP A 449 42.24 -3.97 6.60
C TRP A 449 41.62 -2.61 6.87
N ASP A 450 41.20 -1.89 5.83
CA ASP A 450 40.44 -0.65 5.98
C ASP A 450 39.12 -0.89 6.74
N GLU A 451 38.39 -1.96 6.42
CA GLU A 451 37.13 -2.30 7.10
C GLU A 451 37.35 -2.87 8.51
N LEU A 452 38.51 -3.50 8.77
CA LEU A 452 38.88 -4.05 10.10
C LEU A 452 39.57 -3.05 11.02
N ALA A 453 39.88 -1.83 10.57
CA ALA A 453 40.66 -0.86 11.32
C ALA A 453 40.09 -0.52 12.71
N GLY A 454 38.77 -0.67 12.91
CA GLY A 454 38.11 -0.46 14.20
C GLY A 454 38.14 -1.66 15.17
N LEU A 455 38.72 -2.79 14.76
CA LEU A 455 38.81 -4.03 15.54
C LEU A 455 40.24 -4.36 16.00
N VAL A 456 41.24 -3.64 15.46
CA VAL A 456 42.67 -3.85 15.71
C VAL A 456 43.16 -2.99 16.87
#